data_AF-A0A813YSR9-F1
#
_entry.id   AF-A0A813YSR9-F1
#
_cell.length_a   1.000
_cell.length_b   1.000
_cell.length_c   1.000
_cell.angle_alpha   90.00
_cell.angle_beta   90.00
_cell.angle_gamma   90.00
#
_symmetry.space_group_name_H-M   'P 1'
#
loop_
_entity.id
_entity.type
_entity.pdbx_description
1 polymer ?
#
loop_
_entity_poly.entity_id
_entity_poly.type
_entity_poly.pdbx_seq_one_letter_code
_entity_poly.pdbx_strand_id
1 'polypeptide(L)'
;MKDIEKKLIEEKFKDYLEDSNDLLILKSDRALKDNFEYHSIDYDKRFESLNCNTVQFFEPNKSINSLGIVVNFYEILGKQYALIKKFKQDNKESFFKLLSLECSKHIDKFFQIGSISDEYSLIELNFFFKRCILINLGDKVMISIIDYLNEND
;
A
#
# COMPACT_ATOMS: atom_id res chain seq x y z
N MET A 1 12.32 -13.44 -10.16
CA MET A 1 11.23 -13.19 -9.19
C MET A 1 11.81 -13.41 -7.81
N LYS A 2 11.62 -12.50 -6.85
CA LYS A 2 12.13 -12.68 -5.47
C LYS A 2 11.38 -13.81 -4.79
N ASP A 3 12.01 -14.52 -3.84
CA ASP A 3 11.39 -15.69 -3.18
C ASP A 3 10.04 -15.38 -2.53
N ILE A 4 9.88 -14.19 -1.94
CA ILE A 4 8.63 -13.76 -1.32
C ILE A 4 7.51 -13.50 -2.36
N GLU A 5 7.85 -12.97 -3.53
CA GLU A 5 6.90 -12.73 -4.63
C GLU A 5 6.33 -14.07 -5.12
N LYS A 6 7.25 -15.01 -5.40
CA LYS A 6 6.92 -16.34 -5.90
C LYS A 6 6.01 -17.08 -4.91
N LYS A 7 6.39 -17.11 -3.63
CA LYS A 7 5.63 -17.77 -2.58
C LYS A 7 4.20 -17.23 -2.46
N LEU A 8 4.02 -15.90 -2.45
CA LEU A 8 2.69 -15.30 -2.31
C LEU A 8 1.79 -15.57 -3.53
N ILE A 9 2.37 -15.63 -4.74
CA ILE A 9 1.63 -16.00 -5.95
C ILE A 9 1.24 -17.48 -5.88
N GLU A 10 2.18 -18.37 -5.57
CA GLU A 10 1.93 -19.82 -5.46
C GLU A 10 0.88 -20.13 -4.40
N GLU A 11 0.92 -19.49 -3.23
CA GLU A 11 -0.07 -19.66 -2.17
C GLU A 11 -1.47 -19.23 -2.62
N LYS A 12 -1.58 -18.10 -3.34
CA LYS A 12 -2.88 -17.53 -3.75
C LYS A 12 -3.53 -18.28 -4.92
N PHE A 13 -2.71 -18.84 -5.81
CA PHE A 13 -3.16 -19.52 -7.02
C PHE A 13 -2.85 -21.02 -7.01
N LYS A 14 -2.65 -21.60 -5.82
CA LYS A 14 -2.29 -23.02 -5.64
C LYS A 14 -3.22 -23.95 -6.42
N ASP A 15 -4.52 -23.73 -6.30
CA ASP A 15 -5.54 -24.56 -6.96
C ASP A 15 -5.48 -24.48 -8.51
N TYR A 16 -4.95 -23.38 -9.07
CA TYR A 16 -4.76 -23.21 -10.51
C TYR A 16 -3.46 -23.83 -11.03
N LEU A 17 -2.45 -23.94 -10.15
CA LEU A 17 -1.15 -24.53 -10.49
C LEU A 17 -1.19 -26.06 -10.52
N GLU A 18 -2.12 -26.68 -9.80
CA GLU A 18 -2.29 -28.14 -9.82
C GLU A 18 -2.83 -28.65 -11.17
N ASP A 19 -3.63 -27.83 -11.88
CA ASP A 19 -4.26 -28.18 -13.16
C ASP A 19 -3.51 -27.65 -14.40
N SER A 20 -2.58 -26.71 -14.24
CA SER A 20 -1.85 -26.05 -15.33
C SER A 20 -0.47 -25.57 -14.88
N ASN A 21 0.58 -26.06 -15.53
CA ASN A 21 1.96 -25.66 -15.23
C ASN A 21 2.27 -24.19 -15.59
N ASP A 22 1.44 -23.52 -16.39
CA ASP A 22 1.77 -22.21 -16.94
C ASP A 22 0.76 -21.13 -16.50
N LEU A 23 1.00 -20.51 -15.34
CA LEU A 23 0.42 -19.21 -15.03
C LEU A 23 1.12 -18.14 -15.86
N LEU A 24 0.37 -17.45 -16.73
CA LEU A 24 0.87 -16.23 -17.36
C LEU A 24 0.95 -15.12 -16.31
N ILE A 25 2.18 -14.67 -16.04
CA ILE A 25 2.47 -13.59 -15.09
C ILE A 25 3.22 -12.49 -15.85
N LEU A 26 2.56 -11.35 -16.06
CA LEU A 26 3.20 -10.15 -16.60
C LEU A 26 3.55 -9.21 -15.44
N LYS A 27 4.72 -8.57 -15.52
CA LYS A 27 5.20 -7.63 -14.50
C LYS A 27 5.16 -6.20 -15.04
N SER A 28 4.70 -5.25 -14.24
CA SER A 28 4.77 -3.82 -14.55
C SER A 28 5.15 -2.98 -13.34
N ASP A 29 5.73 -1.81 -13.61
CA ASP A 29 6.10 -0.85 -12.57
C ASP A 29 4.96 0.15 -12.26
N ARG A 30 3.85 0.07 -12.99
CA ARG A 30 2.70 0.99 -12.91
C ARG A 30 1.38 0.30 -13.20
N ALA A 31 0.29 0.84 -12.66
CA ALA A 31 -1.08 0.40 -12.93
C ALA A 31 -2.07 1.58 -12.92
N LEU A 32 -3.18 1.46 -13.64
CA LEU A 32 -4.22 2.48 -13.71
C LEU A 32 -5.51 1.96 -13.07
N LYS A 33 -6.10 2.72 -12.15
CA LYS A 33 -7.41 2.43 -11.55
C LYS A 33 -8.16 3.72 -11.31
N ASP A 34 -9.43 3.79 -11.75
CA ASP A 34 -10.32 4.96 -11.56
C ASP A 34 -9.70 6.28 -12.04
N ASN A 35 -8.97 6.27 -13.15
CA ASN A 35 -8.17 7.38 -13.68
C ASN A 35 -6.98 7.82 -12.82
N PHE A 36 -6.64 7.06 -11.77
CA PHE A 36 -5.43 7.26 -10.99
C PHE A 36 -4.34 6.29 -11.45
N GLU A 37 -3.16 6.84 -11.72
CA GLU A 37 -1.96 6.06 -11.92
C GLU A 37 -1.31 5.76 -10.56
N TYR A 38 -1.02 4.49 -10.34
CA TYR A 38 -0.30 3.97 -9.19
C TYR A 38 1.05 3.44 -9.64
N HIS A 39 2.06 3.61 -8.80
CA HIS A 39 3.44 3.30 -9.14
C HIS A 39 4.04 2.30 -8.17
N SER A 40 5.03 1.56 -8.63
CA SER A 40 5.97 0.87 -7.75
C SER A 40 6.92 1.86 -7.09
N ILE A 41 7.46 1.50 -5.93
CA ILE A 41 8.48 2.30 -5.24
C ILE A 41 9.71 2.59 -6.13
N ASP A 42 10.12 1.63 -6.96
CA ASP A 42 11.28 1.79 -7.83
C ASP A 42 10.97 2.67 -9.05
N TYR A 43 9.71 2.78 -9.47
CA TYR A 43 9.28 3.78 -10.43
C TYR A 43 9.35 5.19 -9.84
N ASP A 44 8.73 5.42 -8.68
CA ASP A 44 8.72 6.73 -8.03
C ASP A 44 10.14 7.26 -7.79
N LYS A 45 11.07 6.40 -7.35
CA LYS A 45 12.49 6.75 -7.15
C LYS A 45 13.20 7.21 -8.43
N ARG A 46 12.82 6.68 -9.59
CA ARG A 46 13.47 7.02 -10.88
C ARG A 46 12.98 8.34 -11.47
N PHE A 47 11.75 8.75 -11.13
CA PHE A 47 11.08 9.89 -11.76
C PHE A 47 10.73 11.01 -10.78
N GLU A 48 11.30 11.00 -9.57
CA GLU A 48 11.01 11.96 -8.49
C GLU A 48 9.51 12.14 -8.22
N SER A 49 8.72 11.10 -8.50
CA SER A 49 7.27 11.16 -8.34
C SER A 49 6.92 11.09 -6.85
N LEU A 50 5.92 11.88 -6.45
CA LEU A 50 5.54 12.05 -5.06
C LEU A 50 4.55 10.95 -4.63
N ASN A 51 5.05 9.92 -3.95
CA ASN A 51 4.29 8.97 -3.12
C ASN A 51 3.12 8.23 -3.81
N CYS A 52 3.14 8.07 -5.13
CA CYS A 52 2.12 7.29 -5.85
C CYS A 52 2.19 5.78 -5.54
N ASN A 53 3.30 5.36 -4.93
CA ASN A 53 3.51 4.04 -4.37
C ASN A 53 2.87 3.79 -3.00
N THR A 54 2.44 4.82 -2.27
CA THR A 54 1.93 4.64 -0.90
C THR A 54 0.41 4.65 -0.94
N VAL A 55 -0.21 3.58 -0.42
CA VAL A 55 -1.63 3.31 -0.62
C VAL A 55 -2.35 2.85 0.63
N GLN A 56 -3.65 3.14 0.67
CA GLN A 56 -4.63 2.52 1.54
C GLN A 56 -5.45 1.49 0.77
N PHE A 57 -5.59 0.30 1.35
CA PHE A 57 -6.28 -0.82 0.72
C PHE A 57 -7.08 -1.65 1.73
N PHE A 58 -8.06 -2.39 1.21
CA PHE A 58 -8.82 -3.38 1.96
C PHE A 58 -8.13 -4.76 1.90
N GLU A 59 -8.04 -5.45 3.02
CA GLU A 59 -7.64 -6.86 3.02
C GLU A 59 -8.92 -7.71 2.99
N PRO A 60 -9.15 -8.56 1.97
CA PRO A 60 -10.40 -9.31 1.78
C PRO A 60 -10.88 -10.12 3.01
N ASN A 61 -9.95 -10.44 3.92
CA ASN A 61 -10.19 -11.25 5.11
C ASN A 61 -10.07 -10.45 6.43
N LYS A 62 -9.94 -9.13 6.37
CA LYS A 62 -9.89 -8.28 7.56
C LYS A 62 -10.89 -7.14 7.44
N SER A 63 -11.60 -6.86 8.52
CA SER A 63 -12.52 -5.71 8.64
C SER A 63 -11.81 -4.36 8.77
N ILE A 64 -10.51 -4.29 8.50
CA ILE A 64 -9.66 -3.13 8.82
C ILE A 64 -8.91 -2.68 7.56
N ASN A 65 -8.96 -1.38 7.31
CA ASN A 65 -8.16 -0.75 6.27
C ASN A 65 -6.68 -0.82 6.62
N SER A 66 -5.87 -1.28 5.66
CA SER A 66 -4.42 -1.37 5.80
C SER A 66 -3.72 -0.30 4.98
N LEU A 67 -2.48 0.01 5.37
CA LEU A 67 -1.60 0.93 4.67
C LEU A 67 -0.35 0.17 4.22
N GLY A 68 0.23 0.56 3.09
CA GLY A 68 1.48 -0.03 2.62
C GLY A 68 2.10 0.71 1.44
N ILE A 69 3.26 0.20 1.03
CA ILE A 69 4.00 0.65 -0.14
C ILE A 69 3.92 -0.41 -1.22
N VAL A 70 3.53 -0.01 -2.42
CA VAL A 70 3.56 -0.86 -3.60
C VAL A 70 5.00 -1.10 -4.01
N VAL A 71 5.38 -2.37 -4.00
CA VAL A 71 6.71 -2.82 -4.43
C VAL A 71 6.70 -3.04 -5.94
N ASN A 72 5.64 -3.66 -6.46
CA ASN A 72 5.55 -4.04 -7.87
C ASN A 72 4.11 -4.44 -8.25
N PHE A 73 3.79 -4.44 -9.54
CA PHE A 73 2.52 -4.96 -10.06
C PHE A 73 2.70 -6.23 -10.88
N TYR A 74 1.63 -7.02 -10.90
CA TYR A 74 1.50 -8.26 -11.65
C TYR A 74 0.15 -8.34 -12.34
N GLU A 75 0.12 -8.79 -13.58
CA GLU A 75 -1.09 -9.26 -14.24
C GLU A 75 -1.07 -10.78 -14.26
N ILE A 76 -2.10 -11.38 -13.67
CA ILE A 76 -2.25 -12.82 -13.50
C ILE A 76 -3.67 -13.19 -13.91
N LEU A 77 -3.83 -14.05 -14.91
CA LEU A 77 -5.13 -14.47 -15.44
C LEU A 77 -6.06 -13.29 -15.79
N GLY A 78 -5.49 -12.22 -16.38
CA GLY A 78 -6.23 -11.02 -16.79
C GLY A 78 -6.65 -10.09 -15.63
N LYS A 79 -6.20 -10.36 -14.40
CA LYS A 79 -6.43 -9.49 -13.24
C LYS A 79 -5.13 -8.85 -12.76
N GLN A 80 -5.22 -7.61 -12.31
CA GLN A 80 -4.08 -6.86 -11.81
C GLN A 80 -3.96 -6.98 -10.29
N TYR A 81 -2.74 -7.28 -9.84
CA TYR A 81 -2.35 -7.41 -8.45
C TYR A 81 -1.17 -6.52 -8.15
N ALA A 82 -1.09 -6.04 -6.92
CA ALA A 82 0.05 -5.35 -6.37
C ALA A 82 0.68 -6.17 -5.26
N LEU A 83 2.00 -6.31 -5.29
CA LEU A 83 2.76 -6.71 -4.12
C LEU A 83 2.98 -5.49 -3.24
N ILE A 84 2.50 -5.55 -2.01
CA ILE A 84 2.55 -4.45 -1.06
C ILE A 84 3.41 -4.86 0.15
N LYS A 85 4.37 -4.01 0.53
CA LYS A 85 5.04 -4.07 1.84
C LYS A 85 4.23 -3.24 2.83
N LYS A 86 3.78 -3.85 3.93
CA LYS A 86 2.80 -3.23 4.83
C LYS A 86 3.44 -2.28 5.83
N PHE A 87 2.64 -1.35 6.35
CA PHE A 87 2.99 -0.61 7.56
C PHE A 87 2.40 -1.30 8.79
N LYS A 88 3.19 -1.33 9.87
CA LYS A 88 2.70 -1.58 11.21
C LYS A 88 2.29 -0.24 11.82
N GLN A 89 1.00 -0.07 12.07
CA GLN A 89 0.49 1.15 12.70
C GLN A 89 0.82 1.12 14.19
N ASP A 90 1.41 2.21 14.68
CA ASP A 90 1.78 2.37 16.08
C ASP A 90 0.67 3.08 16.84
N ASN A 91 0.51 2.78 18.14
CA ASN A 91 -0.39 3.54 19.00
C ASN A 91 0.16 4.96 19.19
N LYS A 92 -0.60 5.94 18.67
CA LYS A 92 -0.28 7.37 18.62
C LYS A 92 -0.19 8.03 20.00
N GLU A 93 -0.82 7.45 21.03
CA GLU A 93 -0.83 7.99 22.40
C GLU A 93 0.58 8.19 22.97
N SER A 94 1.56 7.39 22.54
CA SER A 94 2.96 7.51 22.97
C SER A 94 3.73 8.61 22.24
N PHE A 95 3.39 8.89 20.98
CA PHE A 95 4.15 9.79 20.11
C PHE A 95 3.84 11.26 20.41
N PHE A 96 2.58 11.59 20.74
CA PHE A 96 2.15 12.97 20.93
C PHE A 96 2.15 13.47 22.37
N LYS A 97 2.69 12.70 23.34
CA LYS A 97 2.78 13.14 24.75
C LYS A 97 3.56 14.44 24.95
N LEU A 98 4.40 14.81 23.98
CA LEU A 98 5.19 16.04 23.99
C LEU A 98 4.52 17.22 23.27
N LEU A 99 3.38 17.01 22.59
CA LEU A 99 2.62 18.09 21.96
C LEU A 99 1.57 18.64 22.92
N SER A 100 1.21 19.91 22.74
CA SER A 100 0.05 20.48 23.44
C SER A 100 -1.21 19.65 23.11
N LEU A 101 -2.11 19.55 24.08
CA LEU A 101 -3.36 18.78 23.97
C LEU A 101 -4.23 19.24 22.78
N GLU A 102 -4.07 20.50 22.37
CA GLU A 102 -4.81 21.10 21.26
C GLU A 102 -4.21 20.70 19.91
N CYS A 103 -2.87 20.74 19.76
CA CYS A 103 -2.18 20.25 18.57
C CYS A 103 -2.36 18.74 18.36
N SER A 104 -2.32 17.94 19.44
CA SER A 104 -2.48 16.49 19.33
C SER A 104 -3.86 16.09 18.79
N LYS A 105 -4.94 16.80 19.18
CA LYS A 105 -6.30 16.57 18.66
C LYS A 105 -6.43 16.80 17.16
N HIS A 106 -5.72 17.77 16.61
CA HIS A 106 -5.76 18.04 15.17
C HIS A 106 -4.93 17.01 14.40
N ILE A 107 -3.71 16.72 14.85
CA ILE A 107 -2.81 15.79 14.15
C ILE A 107 -3.38 14.36 14.16
N ASP A 108 -4.00 13.93 15.25
CA ASP A 108 -4.57 12.58 15.35
C ASP A 108 -5.65 12.30 14.28
N LYS A 109 -6.40 13.33 13.88
CA LYS A 109 -7.45 13.22 12.86
C LYS A 109 -6.91 13.01 11.45
N PHE A 110 -5.72 13.54 11.14
CA PHE A 110 -5.23 13.62 9.76
C PHE A 110 -4.07 12.66 9.45
N PHE A 111 -3.37 12.19 10.47
CA PHE A 111 -2.12 11.44 10.27
C PHE A 111 -2.14 10.10 10.99
N GLN A 112 -1.72 9.06 10.28
CA GLN A 112 -1.38 7.75 10.83
C GLN A 112 0.12 7.69 11.08
N ILE A 113 0.52 7.08 12.19
CA ILE A 113 1.93 6.86 12.51
C ILE A 113 2.19 5.36 12.48
N GLY A 114 3.31 4.98 11.89
CA GLY A 114 3.73 3.60 11.90
C GLY A 114 5.18 3.41 11.55
N SER A 115 5.53 2.15 11.34
CA SER A 115 6.81 1.69 10.84
C SER A 115 6.60 0.77 9.64
N ILE A 116 7.57 0.72 8.74
CA ILE A 116 7.57 -0.28 7.67
C ILE A 116 7.75 -1.65 8.32
N SER A 117 6.82 -2.58 8.08
CA SER A 117 6.94 -3.96 8.54
C SER A 117 7.56 -4.86 7.47
N ASP A 118 8.09 -6.00 7.86
CA ASP A 118 8.53 -7.03 6.90
C ASP A 118 7.39 -7.93 6.40
N GLU A 119 6.14 -7.52 6.63
CA GLU A 119 4.97 -8.21 6.11
C GLU A 119 4.68 -7.77 4.68
N TYR A 120 4.42 -8.76 3.81
CA TYR A 120 4.05 -8.55 2.42
C TYR A 120 2.71 -9.20 2.12
N SER A 121 1.93 -8.56 1.26
CA SER A 121 0.64 -9.08 0.78
C SER A 121 0.53 -8.90 -0.73
N LEU A 122 -0.11 -9.88 -1.39
CA LEU A 122 -0.52 -9.76 -2.79
C LEU A 122 -2.01 -9.38 -2.87
N ILE A 123 -2.27 -8.12 -3.21
CA ILE A 123 -3.60 -7.50 -3.15
C ILE A 123 -4.09 -7.23 -4.58
N GLU A 124 -5.34 -7.58 -4.88
CA GLU A 124 -5.95 -7.23 -6.18
C GLU A 124 -6.14 -5.71 -6.24
N LEU A 125 -5.84 -5.09 -7.38
CA LEU A 125 -5.87 -3.63 -7.54
C LEU A 125 -7.24 -3.04 -7.20
N ASN A 126 -8.32 -3.79 -7.43
CA ASN A 126 -9.69 -3.38 -7.09
C ASN A 126 -9.90 -3.07 -5.59
N PHE A 127 -9.06 -3.60 -4.69
CA PHE A 127 -9.13 -3.29 -3.25
C PHE A 127 -8.41 -2.01 -2.85
N PHE A 128 -7.82 -1.28 -3.81
CA PHE A 128 -7.16 0.00 -3.55
C PHE A 128 -8.22 1.08 -3.41
N PHE A 129 -8.11 1.88 -2.35
CA PHE A 129 -9.10 2.92 -2.05
C PHE A 129 -8.53 4.32 -2.19
N LYS A 130 -7.35 4.59 -1.60
CA LYS A 130 -6.76 5.93 -1.58
C LYS A 130 -5.24 5.89 -1.77
N ARG A 131 -4.71 6.95 -2.38
CA ARG A 131 -3.28 7.27 -2.32
C ARG A 131 -2.97 7.94 -0.99
N CYS A 132 -1.73 7.81 -0.56
CA CYS A 132 -1.28 8.39 0.69
C CYS A 132 0.02 9.15 0.49
N ILE A 133 0.26 10.14 1.34
CA ILE A 133 1.53 10.85 1.43
C ILE A 133 2.32 10.24 2.58
N LEU A 134 3.53 9.79 2.27
CA LEU A 134 4.49 9.31 3.26
C LEU A 134 5.47 10.42 3.60
N ILE A 135 5.66 10.67 4.89
CA ILE A 135 6.70 11.55 5.41
C ILE A 135 7.59 10.71 6.33
N ASN A 136 8.88 10.66 6.01
CA ASN A 136 9.87 9.95 6.81
C ASN A 136 10.25 10.80 8.03
N LEU A 137 10.15 10.22 9.24
CA LEU A 137 10.50 10.84 10.51
C LEU A 137 11.72 10.17 11.16
N GLY A 138 12.52 9.41 10.41
CA GLY A 138 13.66 8.65 10.89
C GLY A 138 13.32 7.17 11.06
N ASP A 139 13.15 6.72 12.30
CA ASP A 139 12.75 5.33 12.62
C ASP A 139 11.25 5.08 12.38
N LYS A 140 10.48 6.15 12.18
CA LYS A 140 9.03 6.11 11.96
C LYS A 140 8.62 6.79 10.66
N VAL A 141 7.40 6.49 10.25
CA VAL A 141 6.74 7.17 9.15
C VAL A 141 5.44 7.80 9.62
N MET A 142 5.16 8.97 9.07
CA MET A 142 3.86 9.61 9.15
C MET A 142 3.17 9.48 7.81
N ILE A 143 1.93 9.01 7.82
CA ILE A 143 1.15 8.72 6.63
C ILE A 143 -0.11 9.59 6.68
N SER A 144 -0.27 10.44 5.67
CA SER A 144 -1.51 11.20 5.46
C SER A 144 -2.31 10.57 4.33
N ILE A 145 -3.59 10.37 4.55
CA ILE A 145 -4.50 9.86 3.51
C ILE A 145 -4.91 11.04 2.64
N ILE A 146 -4.76 10.94 1.32
CA ILE A 146 -5.23 11.98 0.41
C ILE A 146 -6.73 11.79 0.22
N ASP A 147 -7.51 12.63 0.88
CA ASP A 147 -8.93 12.77 0.60
C ASP A 147 -9.12 13.64 -0.64
N TYR A 148 -10.08 13.28 -1.49
CA TYR A 148 -10.52 14.18 -2.55
C TYR A 148 -11.14 15.39 -1.88
N LEU A 149 -10.59 16.59 -2.13
CA LEU A 149 -11.33 17.82 -1.90
C LEU A 149 -12.52 17.78 -2.86
N ASN A 150 -13.70 17.46 -2.36
CA ASN A 150 -14.90 17.87 -3.06
C ASN A 150 -14.88 19.40 -3.01
N GLU A 151 -14.89 20.06 -4.17
CA GLU A 151 -14.88 21.53 -4.28
C GLU A 151 -16.19 22.18 -3.75
N ASN A 152 -16.93 21.50 -2.86
CA ASN A 152 -18.27 21.89 -2.40
C ASN A 152 -18.40 22.04 -0.87
N ASP A 153 -17.30 22.06 -0.11
CA ASP A 153 -17.31 22.38 1.33
C ASP A 153 -16.83 23.81 1.63
#